data_AF-A0A1R1PCU6-F1
#
_entry.id   AF-A0A1R1PCU6-F1
#
_cell.length_a   1.000
_cell.length_b   1.000
_cell.length_c   1.000
_cell.angle_alpha   90.00
_cell.angle_beta   90.00
_cell.angle_gamma   90.00
#
_symmetry.space_group_name_H-M   'P 1'
#
loop_
_entity.id
_entity.type
_entity.pdbx_description
1 polymer ?
#
loop_
_entity_poly.entity_id
_entity_poly.type
_entity_poly.pdbx_seq_one_letter_code
_entity_poly.pdbx_strand_id
1 'polypeptide(L)'
;MRYLKLVFLTVSCIKNYVFSLNLQVYGEMPKEHVCDEYERLEHVEEYITRLEIFKDADGILAYNKVAYADEYKIYRQTFDDYFLKEICTSSTGEVSIRARAWKHSRTKPRASQFSPEKINCEYPYYRNGTTSVPQTKGPMNHFIEYKVCETASTCSITARTINLGVDEERNKPVEEGCVFSIYKPYVTIAAFLSSRP
;
A
#
# COMPACT_ATOMS: atom_id res chain seq x y z
N MET A 1 -20.59 -63.88 -14.52
CA MET A 1 -20.99 -62.56 -13.96
C MET A 1 -19.74 -61.72 -13.76
N ARG A 2 -19.52 -60.70 -14.61
CA ARG A 2 -18.41 -59.75 -14.51
C ARG A 2 -18.95 -58.46 -13.89
N TYR A 3 -18.50 -58.09 -12.69
CA TYR A 3 -18.87 -56.83 -12.07
C TYR A 3 -17.94 -55.71 -12.54
N LEU A 4 -18.58 -54.74 -13.18
CA LEU A 4 -18.07 -53.44 -13.58
C LEU A 4 -17.86 -52.58 -12.32
N LYS A 5 -16.66 -52.04 -12.10
CA LYS A 5 -16.44 -50.91 -11.18
C LYS A 5 -15.74 -49.80 -11.96
N LEU A 6 -16.53 -48.90 -12.54
CA LEU A 6 -16.05 -47.61 -13.02
C LEU A 6 -15.90 -46.70 -11.80
N VAL A 7 -14.67 -46.32 -11.48
CA VAL A 7 -14.36 -45.30 -10.47
C VAL A 7 -14.41 -43.95 -11.19
N PHE A 8 -15.40 -43.12 -10.85
CA PHE A 8 -15.43 -41.72 -11.25
C PHE A 8 -14.48 -40.93 -10.35
N LEU A 9 -13.36 -40.47 -10.92
CA LEU A 9 -12.50 -39.48 -10.30
C LEU A 9 -13.03 -38.08 -10.64
N THR A 10 -13.75 -37.48 -9.71
CA THR A 10 -14.13 -36.06 -9.78
C THR A 10 -12.90 -35.20 -9.44
N VAL A 11 -12.35 -34.50 -10.43
CA VAL A 11 -11.35 -33.46 -10.23
C VAL A 11 -12.05 -32.25 -9.59
N SER A 12 -11.97 -32.15 -8.26
CA SER A 12 -12.36 -30.93 -7.54
C SER A 12 -11.35 -29.84 -7.83
N CYS A 13 -11.74 -28.84 -8.61
CA CYS A 13 -10.95 -27.64 -8.83
C CYS A 13 -11.13 -26.73 -7.61
N ILE A 14 -10.25 -26.85 -6.60
CA ILE A 14 -10.20 -25.88 -5.50
C ILE A 14 -9.46 -24.64 -6.02
N LYS A 15 -10.19 -23.69 -6.60
CA LYS A 15 -9.70 -22.31 -6.72
C LYS A 15 -10.25 -21.51 -5.55
N ASN A 16 -9.59 -21.65 -4.40
CA ASN A 16 -9.70 -20.70 -3.31
C ASN A 16 -8.30 -20.17 -3.02
N TYR A 17 -7.93 -19.10 -3.72
CA TYR A 17 -6.79 -18.27 -3.33
C TYR A 17 -7.35 -16.93 -2.85
N VAL A 18 -7.94 -16.94 -1.64
CA VAL A 18 -8.03 -15.71 -0.85
C VAL A 18 -6.71 -15.60 -0.10
N PHE A 19 -5.69 -15.09 -0.78
CA PHE A 19 -4.42 -14.78 -0.11
C PHE A 19 -4.60 -13.45 0.62
N SER A 20 -5.25 -13.49 1.79
CA SER A 20 -5.27 -12.36 2.71
C SER A 20 -3.93 -12.32 3.47
N LEU A 21 -2.84 -11.97 2.77
CA LEU A 21 -1.54 -11.75 3.40
C LEU A 21 -1.60 -10.44 4.20
N ASN A 22 -1.71 -10.57 5.52
CA ASN A 22 -1.41 -9.48 6.45
C ASN A 22 0.11 -9.39 6.57
N LEU A 23 0.72 -8.57 5.72
CA LEU A 23 2.15 -8.26 5.75
C LEU A 23 2.41 -7.23 6.84
N GLN A 24 3.49 -7.39 7.59
CA GLN A 24 3.89 -6.46 8.61
C GLN A 24 5.41 -6.38 8.67
N VAL A 25 5.91 -5.15 8.82
CA VAL A 25 7.32 -4.87 9.11
C VAL A 25 7.43 -3.99 10.34
N TYR A 26 8.49 -4.21 11.11
CA TYR A 26 8.78 -3.53 12.36
C TYR A 26 10.21 -2.98 12.34
N GLY A 27 10.45 -1.91 13.09
CA GLY A 27 11.79 -1.50 13.46
C GLY A 27 11.79 -0.59 14.68
N GLU A 28 12.95 -0.50 15.31
CA GLU A 28 13.23 0.45 16.39
C GLU A 28 14.32 1.41 15.95
N MET A 29 14.07 2.68 16.19
CA MET A 29 14.99 3.75 15.86
C MET A 29 15.45 4.49 17.13
N PRO A 30 16.68 5.03 17.15
CA PRO A 30 17.14 5.88 18.24
C PRO A 30 16.22 7.08 18.45
N LYS A 31 15.99 7.44 19.71
CA LYS A 31 15.25 8.64 20.06
C LYS A 31 16.23 9.74 20.43
N GLU A 32 16.47 10.69 19.52
CA GLU A 32 17.32 11.85 19.80
C GLU A 32 16.53 12.94 20.56
N HIS A 33 15.30 13.24 20.12
CA HIS A 33 14.40 14.20 20.77
C HIS A 33 12.96 13.68 20.87
N VAL A 34 12.27 13.58 19.74
CA VAL A 34 10.89 13.13 19.58
C VAL A 34 10.78 12.24 18.34
N CYS A 35 9.73 11.43 18.24
CA CYS A 35 9.58 10.45 17.16
C CYS A 35 8.92 11.00 15.88
N ASP A 36 8.60 12.29 15.84
CA ASP A 36 7.88 12.94 14.74
C ASP A 36 8.64 12.91 13.41
N GLU A 37 9.98 12.89 13.45
CA GLU A 37 10.83 12.78 12.27
C GLU A 37 10.58 11.48 11.48
N TYR A 38 10.18 10.41 12.17
CA TYR A 38 9.89 9.12 11.57
C TYR A 38 8.54 9.09 10.83
N GLU A 39 7.73 10.15 10.95
CA GLU A 39 6.51 10.31 10.14
C GLU A 39 6.79 10.89 8.75
N ARG A 40 8.03 11.32 8.48
CA ARG A 40 8.42 11.88 7.18
C ARG A 40 8.34 10.85 6.06
N LEU A 41 8.06 11.33 4.84
CA LEU A 41 7.85 10.48 3.67
C LEU A 41 9.03 9.53 3.40
N GLU A 42 10.25 9.96 3.69
CA GLU A 42 11.45 9.17 3.45
C GLU A 42 11.46 7.89 4.31
N HIS A 43 10.99 7.95 5.57
CA HIS A 43 10.86 6.77 6.43
C HIS A 43 9.66 5.89 6.05
N VAL A 44 8.54 6.51 5.67
CA VAL A 44 7.38 5.76 5.19
C VAL A 44 7.72 5.00 3.89
N GLU A 45 8.45 5.63 2.96
CA GLU A 45 8.92 5.02 1.71
C GLU A 45 9.74 3.74 1.98
N GLU A 46 10.66 3.81 2.94
CA GLU A 46 11.49 2.67 3.33
C GLU A 46 10.61 1.49 3.82
N TYR A 47 9.66 1.76 4.72
CA TYR A 47 8.81 0.72 5.28
C TYR A 47 7.81 0.15 4.27
N ILE A 48 7.25 0.97 3.38
CA ILE A 48 6.42 0.48 2.26
C ILE A 48 7.26 -0.39 1.32
N THR A 49 8.51 -0.03 1.07
CA THR A 49 9.43 -0.85 0.27
C THR A 49 9.71 -2.19 0.94
N ARG A 50 9.96 -2.18 2.27
CA ARG A 50 10.21 -3.39 3.06
C ARG A 50 9.01 -4.31 3.19
N LEU A 51 7.78 -3.79 3.06
CA LEU A 51 6.58 -4.62 2.95
C LEU A 51 6.56 -5.46 1.67
N GLU A 52 7.36 -5.12 0.66
CA GLU A 52 7.41 -5.79 -0.65
C GLU A 52 6.06 -5.85 -1.39
N ILE A 53 5.08 -5.07 -0.95
CA ILE A 53 3.71 -5.11 -1.46
C ILE A 53 3.61 -4.78 -2.96
N PHE A 54 4.51 -3.96 -3.49
CA PHE A 54 4.57 -3.68 -4.92
C PHE A 54 5.09 -4.84 -5.77
N LYS A 55 5.79 -5.80 -5.16
CA LYS A 55 6.23 -7.05 -5.82
C LYS A 55 5.11 -8.09 -5.78
N ASP A 56 4.44 -8.20 -4.64
CA ASP A 56 3.57 -9.34 -4.36
C ASP A 56 2.10 -9.09 -4.73
N ALA A 57 1.63 -7.84 -4.69
CA ALA A 57 0.24 -7.52 -5.00
C ALA A 57 0.09 -7.02 -6.44
N ASP A 58 -0.64 -7.81 -7.22
CA ASP A 58 -0.92 -7.50 -8.62
C ASP A 58 -1.72 -6.22 -8.79
N GLY A 59 -1.32 -5.44 -9.78
CA GLY A 59 -2.04 -4.24 -10.20
C GLY A 59 -1.92 -3.03 -9.28
N ILE A 60 -1.23 -3.09 -8.14
CA ILE A 60 -0.94 -1.90 -7.33
C ILE A 60 0.15 -1.06 -8.02
N LEU A 61 -0.14 0.22 -8.25
CA LEU A 61 0.73 1.16 -8.96
C LEU A 61 1.22 2.33 -8.12
N ALA A 62 0.48 2.70 -7.08
CA ALA A 62 0.88 3.71 -6.13
C ALA A 62 0.13 3.57 -4.80
N TYR A 63 0.59 4.29 -3.79
CA TYR A 63 -0.13 4.58 -2.55
C TYR A 63 -0.34 6.07 -2.38
N ASN A 64 -1.41 6.45 -1.68
CA ASN A 64 -1.67 7.83 -1.27
C ASN A 64 -2.13 7.87 0.17
N LYS A 65 -1.64 8.85 0.93
CA LYS A 65 -2.13 9.10 2.28
C LYS A 65 -3.60 9.50 2.22
N VAL A 66 -4.40 8.96 3.13
CA VAL A 66 -5.82 9.30 3.27
C VAL A 66 -6.18 9.52 4.72
N ALA A 67 -7.29 10.20 4.94
CA ALA A 67 -7.87 10.34 6.27
C ALA A 67 -8.52 9.01 6.68
N TYR A 68 -8.50 8.71 7.97
CA TYR A 68 -9.38 7.68 8.54
C TYR A 68 -10.85 8.08 8.41
N ALA A 69 -11.77 7.12 8.54
CA ALA A 69 -13.20 7.35 8.28
C ALA A 69 -13.82 8.40 9.21
N ASP A 70 -13.45 8.42 10.48
CA ASP A 70 -13.85 9.41 11.48
C ASP A 70 -13.25 10.79 11.21
N GLU A 71 -11.95 10.87 10.88
CA GLU A 71 -11.30 12.13 10.48
C GLU A 71 -11.93 12.72 9.22
N TYR A 72 -12.22 11.88 8.23
CA TYR A 72 -12.80 12.31 6.96
C TYR A 72 -14.21 12.90 7.15
N LYS A 73 -15.04 12.29 8.00
CA LYS A 73 -16.40 12.77 8.31
C LYS A 73 -16.39 14.19 8.88
N ILE A 74 -15.34 14.56 9.59
CA ILE A 74 -15.20 15.88 10.23
C ILE A 74 -14.57 16.88 9.28
N TYR A 75 -13.39 16.57 8.72
CA TYR A 75 -12.53 17.56 8.07
C TYR A 75 -12.55 17.51 6.54
N ARG A 76 -13.03 16.41 5.94
CA ARG A 76 -12.94 16.14 4.48
C ARG A 76 -11.53 16.36 3.92
N GLN A 77 -10.51 16.06 4.71
CA GLN A 77 -9.12 16.34 4.41
C GLN A 77 -8.64 15.54 3.18
N THR A 78 -7.76 16.17 2.40
CA THR A 78 -7.03 15.55 1.30
C THR A 78 -5.54 15.68 1.56
N PHE A 79 -4.76 14.69 1.11
CA PHE A 79 -3.31 14.68 1.27
C PHE A 79 -2.63 14.54 -0.09
N ASP A 80 -1.48 15.19 -0.22
CA ASP A 80 -0.66 15.21 -1.44
C ASP A 80 0.54 14.24 -1.36
N ASP A 81 0.54 13.37 -0.34
CA ASP A 81 1.58 12.39 -0.10
C ASP A 81 1.31 11.13 -0.94
N TYR A 82 2.21 10.85 -1.88
CA TYR A 82 2.14 9.68 -2.76
C TYR A 82 3.41 8.85 -2.69
N PHE A 83 3.25 7.54 -2.90
CA PHE A 83 4.36 6.60 -3.10
C PHE A 83 4.12 5.82 -4.38
N LEU A 84 4.93 6.08 -5.41
CA LEU A 84 4.81 5.44 -6.71
C LEU A 84 5.56 4.11 -6.73
N LYS A 85 5.05 3.13 -7.48
CA LYS A 85 5.81 1.93 -7.84
C LYS A 85 6.92 2.33 -8.81
N GLU A 86 8.16 2.28 -8.35
CA GLU A 86 9.36 2.45 -9.17
C GLU A 86 9.91 1.08 -9.54
N ILE A 87 10.02 0.81 -10.85
CA ILE A 87 10.61 -0.41 -11.38
C ILE A 87 11.89 -0.01 -12.13
N CYS A 88 13.06 -0.38 -11.62
CA CYS A 88 14.34 -0.05 -12.26
C CYS A 88 15.06 -1.31 -12.74
N THR A 89 15.62 -1.26 -13.94
CA THR A 89 16.48 -2.31 -14.50
C THR A 89 17.94 -1.87 -14.48
N SER A 90 18.81 -2.65 -13.87
CA SER A 90 20.25 -2.39 -13.85
C SER A 90 20.89 -2.65 -15.23
N SER A 91 22.15 -2.24 -15.40
CA SER A 91 22.94 -2.59 -16.60
C SER A 91 23.17 -4.10 -16.76
N THR A 92 23.07 -4.87 -15.67
CA THR A 92 23.15 -6.35 -15.69
C THR A 92 21.81 -7.02 -15.95
N GLY A 93 20.73 -6.24 -16.13
CA GLY A 93 19.37 -6.75 -16.34
C GLY A 93 18.60 -7.09 -15.07
N GLU A 94 19.16 -6.81 -13.89
CA GLU A 94 18.48 -7.04 -12.61
C GLU A 94 17.35 -6.03 -12.41
N VAL A 95 16.16 -6.53 -12.05
CA VAL A 95 14.98 -5.70 -11.81
C VAL A 95 14.81 -5.45 -10.31
N SER A 96 14.74 -4.18 -9.94
CA SER A 96 14.40 -3.73 -8.60
C SER A 96 13.03 -3.05 -8.59
N ILE A 97 12.21 -3.37 -7.61
CA ILE A 97 10.89 -2.78 -7.40
C ILE A 97 10.85 -2.18 -6.00
N ARG A 98 10.52 -0.90 -5.89
CA ARG A 98 10.45 -0.18 -4.62
C ARG A 98 9.39 0.91 -4.63
N ALA A 99 9.09 1.44 -3.44
CA ALA A 99 8.31 2.65 -3.30
C ALA A 99 9.17 3.88 -3.62
N ARG A 100 8.57 4.91 -4.21
CA ARG A 100 9.20 6.21 -4.40
C ARG A 100 8.25 7.32 -3.98
N ALA A 101 8.62 8.05 -2.93
CA ALA A 101 7.89 9.21 -2.45
C ALA A 101 7.82 10.28 -3.54
N TRP A 102 6.61 10.84 -3.70
CA TRP A 102 6.32 11.89 -4.66
C TRP A 102 5.55 13.00 -3.96
N LYS A 103 6.17 14.19 -3.90
CA LYS A 103 5.59 15.40 -3.31
C LYS A 103 4.85 16.16 -4.41
N HIS A 104 3.52 16.04 -4.45
CA HIS A 104 2.72 16.78 -5.43
C HIS A 104 2.63 18.27 -5.03
N SER A 105 3.36 19.15 -5.72
CA SER A 105 3.32 20.59 -5.43
C SER A 105 2.16 21.28 -6.16
N ARG A 106 1.16 21.76 -5.41
CA ARG A 106 0.00 22.50 -5.95
C ARG A 106 0.35 23.87 -6.55
N THR A 107 1.54 24.41 -6.28
CA THR A 107 1.93 25.79 -6.64
C THR A 107 2.74 25.90 -7.94
N LYS A 108 3.12 24.79 -8.57
CA LYS A 108 3.84 24.80 -9.85
C LYS A 108 2.96 24.24 -10.97
N PRO A 109 2.75 24.98 -12.07
CA PRO A 109 1.89 24.55 -13.16
C PRO A 109 2.45 23.29 -13.84
N ARG A 110 1.53 22.35 -14.08
CA ARG A 110 1.48 21.09 -14.86
C ARG A 110 2.62 20.61 -15.80
N ALA A 111 3.70 21.36 -16.06
CA ALA A 111 4.73 20.98 -17.05
C ALA A 111 6.11 20.66 -16.45
N SER A 112 6.33 20.83 -15.14
CA SER A 112 7.64 20.54 -14.49
C SER A 112 7.53 19.72 -13.19
N GLN A 113 6.40 19.05 -12.94
CA GLN A 113 6.32 17.99 -11.93
C GLN A 113 6.96 16.75 -12.55
N PHE A 114 8.30 16.71 -12.51
CA PHE A 114 9.11 15.61 -13.01
C PHE A 114 8.45 14.28 -12.66
N SER A 115 8.02 13.54 -13.70
CA SER A 115 8.13 12.07 -13.66
C SER A 115 9.52 11.81 -13.07
N PRO A 116 9.71 10.92 -12.09
CA PRO A 116 11.03 10.72 -11.54
C PRO A 116 11.86 9.99 -12.61
N GLU A 117 12.33 10.71 -13.62
CA GLU A 117 13.01 10.21 -14.82
C GLU A 117 14.42 9.80 -14.44
N LYS A 118 14.50 8.73 -13.66
CA LYS A 118 15.71 8.00 -13.42
C LYS A 118 15.91 7.07 -14.61
N ILE A 119 17.09 7.16 -15.21
CA ILE A 119 17.48 6.32 -16.35
C ILE A 119 17.25 4.85 -15.98
N ASN A 120 16.65 4.09 -16.91
CA ASN A 120 16.27 2.69 -16.75
C ASN A 120 15.22 2.41 -15.66
N CYS A 121 14.44 3.41 -15.25
CA CYS A 121 13.33 3.24 -14.33
C CYS A 121 12.00 3.61 -14.96
N GLU A 122 10.97 2.84 -14.60
CA GLU A 122 9.61 3.03 -15.05
C GLU A 122 8.67 3.25 -13.87
N TYR A 123 7.63 4.02 -14.15
CA TYR A 123 6.58 4.40 -13.19
C TYR A 123 5.23 4.09 -13.81
N PRO A 124 4.72 2.86 -13.65
CA PRO A 124 3.49 2.41 -14.30
C PRO A 124 2.27 3.28 -14.03
N TYR A 125 2.25 4.01 -12.90
CA TYR A 125 1.19 4.95 -12.52
C TYR A 125 0.86 5.97 -13.63
N TYR A 126 1.86 6.46 -14.36
CA TYR A 126 1.64 7.48 -15.40
C TYR A 126 1.15 6.93 -16.74
N ARG A 127 1.32 5.63 -16.99
CA ARG A 127 0.99 4.99 -18.27
C ARG A 127 -0.34 4.24 -18.23
N ASN A 128 -0.82 3.89 -17.04
CA ASN A 128 -2.02 3.06 -16.86
C ASN A 128 -3.19 3.88 -16.32
N GLY A 129 -4.40 3.54 -16.76
CA GLY A 129 -5.61 3.98 -16.09
C GLY A 129 -5.65 3.43 -14.67
N THR A 130 -5.71 4.32 -13.68
CA THR A 130 -5.78 3.97 -12.26
C THR A 130 -7.17 4.24 -11.70
N THR A 131 -7.54 3.44 -10.70
CA THR A 131 -8.72 3.69 -9.87
C THR A 131 -8.37 3.45 -8.41
N SER A 132 -9.11 4.09 -7.51
CA SER A 132 -8.99 3.88 -6.07
C SER A 132 -10.36 4.06 -5.43
N VAL A 133 -10.57 3.49 -4.24
CA VAL A 133 -11.69 3.89 -3.40
C VAL A 133 -11.39 5.28 -2.82
N PRO A 134 -12.40 6.18 -2.72
CA PRO A 134 -12.16 7.56 -2.30
C PRO A 134 -11.71 7.66 -0.83
N GLN A 135 -12.08 6.71 0.03
CA GLN A 135 -11.89 6.72 1.49
C GLN A 135 -11.45 5.33 1.98
N THR A 136 -11.06 5.21 3.26
CA THR A 136 -10.82 3.94 3.96
C THR A 136 -12.13 3.19 4.21
N LYS A 137 -12.83 2.87 3.12
CA LYS A 137 -14.15 2.24 3.09
C LYS A 137 -14.27 1.25 1.93
N GLY A 138 -14.95 0.14 2.19
CA GLY A 138 -15.42 -0.80 1.18
C GLY A 138 -14.39 -1.87 0.84
N PRO A 139 -14.73 -2.79 -0.10
CA PRO A 139 -13.94 -3.99 -0.35
C PRO A 139 -12.66 -3.62 -1.10
N MET A 140 -11.62 -3.29 -0.36
CA MET A 140 -10.28 -3.06 -0.90
C MET A 140 -9.23 -3.63 0.05
N ASN A 141 -8.38 -4.45 -0.54
CA ASN A 141 -7.25 -5.06 0.13
C ASN A 141 -6.04 -4.13 0.09
N HIS A 142 -5.08 -4.42 0.95
CA HIS A 142 -3.75 -3.80 0.95
C HIS A 142 -3.75 -2.30 1.19
N PHE A 143 -4.65 -1.77 2.01
CA PHE A 143 -4.34 -0.50 2.67
C PHE A 143 -3.09 -0.69 3.54
N ILE A 144 -2.30 0.36 3.74
CA ILE A 144 -1.14 0.33 4.63
C ILE A 144 -1.43 1.22 5.83
N GLU A 145 -1.36 0.65 7.03
CA GLU A 145 -1.33 1.41 8.27
C GLU A 145 0.11 1.54 8.75
N TYR A 146 0.55 2.79 8.90
CA TYR A 146 1.86 3.16 9.43
C TYR A 146 1.69 3.73 10.82
N LYS A 147 2.41 3.17 11.78
CA LYS A 147 2.37 3.53 13.20
C LYS A 147 3.76 3.91 13.65
N VAL A 148 3.87 5.06 14.30
CA VAL A 148 5.07 5.48 15.03
C VAL A 148 4.68 5.64 16.49
N CYS A 149 5.38 4.97 17.41
CA CYS A 149 5.16 5.13 18.85
C CYS A 149 6.43 5.55 19.56
N GLU A 150 6.27 6.48 20.48
CA GLU A 150 7.32 6.97 21.35
C GLU A 150 7.47 6.07 22.57
N THR A 151 8.69 5.59 22.81
CA THR A 151 9.05 4.89 24.05
C THR A 151 10.01 5.76 24.88
N ALA A 152 10.45 5.25 26.02
CA ALA A 152 11.38 5.96 26.90
C ALA A 152 12.71 6.30 26.20
N SER A 153 13.22 5.39 25.35
CA SER A 153 14.56 5.50 24.74
C SER A 153 14.60 5.30 23.23
N THR A 154 13.50 4.86 22.62
CA THR A 154 13.43 4.54 21.19
C THR A 154 12.13 5.01 20.57
N CYS A 155 12.08 4.99 19.25
CA CYS A 155 10.87 5.14 18.46
C CYS A 155 10.57 3.81 17.78
N SER A 156 9.41 3.22 18.08
CA SER A 156 8.98 1.99 17.41
C SER A 156 8.17 2.35 16.17
N ILE A 157 8.49 1.72 15.05
CA ILE A 157 7.83 1.97 13.77
C ILE A 157 7.24 0.65 13.27
N THR A 158 5.98 0.67 12.88
CA THR A 158 5.31 -0.47 12.28
C THR A 158 4.61 -0.04 11.00
N ALA A 159 4.78 -0.81 9.92
CA ALA A 159 3.92 -0.72 8.75
C ALA A 159 3.25 -2.07 8.55
N ARG A 160 1.94 -2.08 8.30
CA ARG A 160 1.19 -3.31 8.05
C ARG A 160 0.14 -3.14 6.97
N THR A 161 -0.11 -4.20 6.22
CA THR A 161 -1.27 -4.24 5.32
C THR A 161 -2.54 -4.54 6.10
N ILE A 162 -3.63 -3.92 5.69
CA ILE A 162 -4.97 -4.15 6.21
C ILE A 162 -5.92 -4.31 5.02
N ASN A 163 -6.92 -5.16 5.21
CA ASN A 163 -7.97 -5.40 4.22
C ASN A 163 -9.29 -4.91 4.82
N LEU A 164 -10.08 -4.20 4.01
CA LEU A 164 -11.41 -3.76 4.41
C LEU A 164 -12.44 -4.55 3.62
N GLY A 165 -13.43 -5.09 4.33
CA GLY A 165 -14.58 -5.77 3.76
C GLY A 165 -15.58 -4.82 3.11
N VAL A 166 -16.64 -5.40 2.56
CA VAL A 166 -17.79 -4.62 2.05
C VAL A 166 -18.38 -3.79 3.19
N ASP A 167 -18.56 -2.50 2.92
CA ASP A 167 -19.06 -1.50 3.87
C ASP A 167 -18.25 -1.32 5.17
N GLU A 168 -17.10 -2.00 5.30
CA GLU A 168 -16.20 -1.79 6.42
C GLU A 168 -15.54 -0.41 6.31
N GLU A 169 -15.53 0.33 7.41
CA GLU A 169 -14.84 1.60 7.57
C GLU A 169 -13.79 1.44 8.67
N ARG A 170 -12.65 2.12 8.50
CA ARG A 170 -11.61 2.16 9.54
C ARG A 170 -11.52 3.54 10.18
N ASN A 171 -11.80 3.60 11.47
CA ASN A 171 -11.53 4.77 12.30
C ASN A 171 -10.07 4.80 12.75
N LYS A 172 -9.60 5.98 13.13
CA LYS A 172 -8.24 6.14 13.63
C LYS A 172 -8.04 5.40 14.97
N PRO A 173 -7.00 4.57 15.11
CA PRO A 173 -6.67 3.96 16.39
C PRO A 173 -6.29 5.01 17.44
N VAL A 174 -6.56 4.70 18.71
CA VAL A 174 -6.15 5.53 19.85
C VAL A 174 -5.21 4.69 20.72
N GLU A 175 -3.93 5.07 20.75
CA GLU A 175 -2.88 4.43 21.53
C GLU A 175 -1.96 5.54 22.05
N GLU A 176 -1.72 5.58 23.36
CA GLU A 176 -0.95 6.66 24.00
C GLU A 176 0.50 6.68 23.48
N GLY A 177 1.01 7.87 23.16
CA GLY A 177 2.35 8.04 22.60
C GLY A 177 2.51 7.58 21.14
N CYS A 178 1.42 7.23 20.45
CA CYS A 178 1.48 6.77 19.07
C CYS A 178 0.78 7.72 18.09
N VAL A 179 1.37 7.82 16.89
CA VAL A 179 0.78 8.49 15.73
C VAL A 179 0.55 7.48 14.62
N PHE A 180 -0.59 7.63 13.95
CA PHE A 180 -1.07 6.72 12.91
C PHE A 180 -1.29 7.47 11.60
N SER A 181 -0.85 6.88 10.50
CA SER A 181 -1.16 7.28 9.14
C SER A 181 -1.67 6.08 8.35
N ILE A 182 -2.59 6.32 7.41
CA ILE A 182 -3.15 5.28 6.54
C ILE A 182 -2.99 5.66 5.08
N TYR A 183 -2.62 4.67 4.27
CA TYR A 183 -2.36 4.83 2.84
C TYR A 183 -3.22 3.85 2.05
N LYS A 184 -3.92 4.37 1.03
CA LYS A 184 -4.74 3.56 0.14
C LYS A 184 -3.99 3.19 -1.14
N PRO A 185 -4.24 2.00 -1.71
CA PRO A 185 -3.66 1.63 -2.99
C PRO A 185 -4.40 2.29 -4.16
N TYR A 186 -3.63 2.71 -5.16
CA TYR A 186 -4.11 2.96 -6.52
C TYR A 186 -3.82 1.71 -7.35
N VAL A 187 -4.86 1.12 -7.90
CA VAL A 187 -4.78 -0.12 -8.67
C VAL A 187 -5.08 0.12 -10.14
N THR A 188 -4.62 -0.79 -11.00
CA THR A 188 -5.08 -0.83 -12.40
C THR A 188 -6.58 -1.07 -12.45
N ILE A 189 -7.25 -0.51 -13.47
CA ILE A 189 -8.67 -0.79 -13.72
C ILE A 189 -8.91 -2.30 -13.87
N ALA A 190 -8.00 -3.01 -14.55
CA ALA A 190 -8.09 -4.46 -14.71
C ALA A 190 -8.09 -5.19 -13.36
N ALA A 191 -7.14 -4.88 -12.46
CA ALA A 191 -7.07 -5.49 -11.14
C ALA A 191 -8.32 -5.18 -10.30
N PHE A 192 -8.80 -3.93 -10.35
CA PHE A 192 -10.02 -3.52 -9.66
C PHE A 192 -11.28 -4.26 -10.14
N LEU A 193 -11.42 -4.47 -11.45
CA LEU A 193 -12.54 -5.21 -12.00
C LEU A 193 -12.46 -6.69 -11.65
N SER A 194 -11.26 -7.27 -11.58
CA SER A 194 -11.06 -8.67 -11.17
C SER A 194 -11.29 -8.92 -9.67
N SER A 195 -11.19 -7.90 -8.83
CA SER A 195 -11.39 -8.02 -7.38
C SER A 195 -12.85 -7.83 -6.93
N ARG A 196 -13.77 -7.51 -7.85
CA ARG A 196 -15.19 -7.43 -7.55
C ARG A 196 -15.82 -8.83 -7.60
N PRO A 197 -16.55 -9.25 -6.56
CA PRO A 197 -17.29 -10.51 -6.57
C PRO A 197 -18.41 -10.51 -7.63
#